data_AF-A0A2J4XX26-F1
#
_entry.id   AF-A0A2J4XX26-F1
#
_cell.length_a   1.000
_cell.length_b   1.000
_cell.length_c   1.000
_cell.angle_alpha   90.00
_cell.angle_beta   90.00
_cell.angle_gamma   90.00
#
_symmetry.space_group_name_H-M   'P 1'
#
loop_
_entity.id
_entity.type
_entity.pdbx_description
1 polymer ?
#
loop_
_entity_poly.entity_id
_entity_poly.type
_entity_poly.pdbx_seq_one_letter_code
_entity_poly.pdbx_strand_id
1 'polypeptide(L)'
;MTPREIWLRLMRVSSLYGESAISAARQLCASATLGREDLRACGLSLAQSKHFLSVNQCEIDATLQWLERPNCYLLTAEDPLYPPQLRAIVDFPCALLVCGD
;
A
#
# COMPACT_ATOMS: atom_id res chain seq x y z
N MET A 1 7.76 -3.95 -10.25
CA MET A 1 6.57 -3.23 -9.74
C MET A 1 7.06 -1.91 -9.15
N THR A 2 6.35 -0.81 -9.37
CA THR A 2 6.78 0.50 -8.82
C THR A 2 6.41 0.62 -7.33
N PRO A 3 7.09 1.47 -6.53
CA PRO A 3 6.71 1.70 -5.14
C PRO A 3 5.24 2.12 -4.97
N ARG A 4 4.73 2.99 -5.85
CA ARG A 4 3.32 3.42 -5.84
C ARG A 4 2.37 2.24 -6.03
N GLU A 5 2.65 1.37 -7.00
CA GLU A 5 1.84 0.18 -7.23
C GLU A 5 1.86 -0.79 -6.04
N ILE A 6 3.01 -0.96 -5.37
CA ILE A 6 3.12 -1.78 -4.16
C ILE A 6 2.15 -1.27 -3.09
N TRP A 7 2.18 0.03 -2.81
CA TRP A 7 1.25 0.65 -1.86
C TRP A 7 -0.21 0.46 -2.26
N LEU A 8 -0.56 0.68 -3.53
CA LEU A 8 -1.93 0.49 -4.03
C LEU A 8 -2.41 -0.96 -3.86
N ARG A 9 -1.54 -1.95 -4.13
CA ARG A 9 -1.87 -3.36 -3.92
C ARG A 9 -2.01 -3.71 -2.44
N LEU A 10 -1.16 -3.16 -1.57
CA LEU A 10 -1.27 -3.35 -0.12
C LEU A 10 -2.57 -2.77 0.46
N MET A 11 -3.03 -1.63 -0.05
CA MET A 11 -4.32 -1.03 0.36
C MET A 11 -5.53 -1.94 0.09
N ARG A 12 -5.42 -2.87 -0.87
CA ARG A 12 -6.48 -3.84 -1.18
C ARG A 12 -6.41 -5.10 -0.32
N VAL A 13 -5.27 -5.37 0.31
CA VAL A 13 -5.08 -6.55 1.16
C VAL A 13 -5.85 -6.37 2.47
N SER A 14 -6.88 -7.20 2.68
CA SER A 14 -7.66 -7.22 3.92
C SER A 14 -6.80 -7.61 5.13
N SER A 15 -7.14 -7.04 6.28
CA SER A 15 -6.49 -7.35 7.57
C SER A 15 -4.99 -7.06 7.61
N LEU A 16 -4.54 -6.06 6.83
CA LEU A 16 -3.16 -5.57 6.84
C LEU A 16 -3.18 -4.08 7.18
N TYR A 17 -2.94 -3.77 8.45
CA TYR A 17 -3.02 -2.41 9.00
C TYR A 17 -1.83 -2.10 9.89
N GLY A 18 -1.75 -0.83 10.29
CA GLY A 18 -0.81 -0.38 11.29
C GLY A 18 0.66 -0.57 10.88
N GLU A 19 1.51 -0.79 11.88
CA GLU A 19 2.95 -1.00 11.70
C GLU A 19 3.27 -2.22 10.81
N SER A 20 2.45 -3.28 10.89
CA SER A 20 2.66 -4.48 10.08
C SER A 20 2.58 -4.18 8.59
N ALA A 21 1.65 -3.30 8.18
CA ALA A 21 1.48 -2.89 6.81
C ALA A 21 2.63 -2.00 6.32
N ILE A 22 3.12 -1.08 7.17
CA ILE A 22 4.28 -0.25 6.86
C ILE A 22 5.54 -1.11 6.70
N SER A 23 5.78 -2.03 7.63
CA SER A 23 6.95 -2.91 7.58
C SER A 23 6.97 -3.74 6.29
N ALA A 24 5.82 -4.32 5.92
CA ALA A 24 5.66 -5.03 4.67
C ALA A 24 5.93 -4.12 3.46
N ALA A 25 5.36 -2.91 3.43
CA ALA A 25 5.56 -1.95 2.34
C ALA A 25 7.04 -1.59 2.15
N ARG A 26 7.76 -1.28 3.24
CA ARG A 26 9.19 -0.96 3.22
C ARG A 26 10.02 -2.11 2.65
N GLN A 27 9.78 -3.33 3.13
CA GLN A 27 10.51 -4.51 2.69
C GLN A 27 10.24 -4.83 1.22
N LEU A 28 8.99 -4.69 0.77
CA LEU A 28 8.61 -4.91 -0.62
C LEU A 28 9.18 -3.84 -1.57
N CYS A 29 9.16 -2.57 -1.17
CA CYS A 29 9.77 -1.49 -1.93
C CYS A 29 11.30 -1.64 -2.06
N ALA A 30 11.95 -2.30 -1.08
CA ALA A 30 13.38 -2.60 -1.11
C ALA A 30 13.71 -3.93 -1.83
N SER A 31 12.72 -4.77 -2.12
CA SER A 31 12.94 -6.08 -2.74
C SER A 31 13.12 -5.97 -4.26
N ALA A 32 14.08 -6.72 -4.81
CA ALA A 32 14.27 -6.84 -6.25
C ALA A 32 13.24 -7.79 -6.91
N THR A 33 12.66 -8.72 -6.13
CA THR A 33 11.71 -9.73 -6.59
C THR A 33 10.41 -9.68 -5.78
N LEU A 34 9.28 -9.95 -6.45
CA LEU A 34 7.94 -9.85 -5.87
C LEU A 34 7.14 -11.13 -6.15
N GLY A 35 7.73 -12.28 -5.83
CA GLY A 35 7.07 -13.58 -5.85
C GLY A 35 6.30 -13.88 -4.55
N ARG A 36 5.51 -14.96 -4.54
CA ARG A 36 4.75 -15.38 -3.34
C ARG A 36 5.64 -15.61 -2.11
N GLU A 37 6.82 -16.19 -2.32
CA GLU A 37 7.78 -16.46 -1.25
C GLU A 37 8.39 -15.16 -0.70
N ASP A 38 8.65 -14.18 -1.57
CA ASP A 38 9.16 -12.87 -1.18
C ASP A 38 8.13 -12.10 -0.35
N LEU A 39 6.84 -12.15 -0.76
CA LEU A 39 5.75 -11.54 0.00
C LEU A 39 5.63 -12.14 1.41
N ARG A 40 5.82 -13.47 1.52
CA ARG A 40 5.81 -14.15 2.83
C ARG A 40 7.01 -13.77 3.68
N ALA A 41 8.19 -13.65 3.08
CA ALA A 41 9.37 -13.14 3.76
C ALA A 41 9.17 -11.71 4.27
N CYS A 42 8.31 -10.94 3.59
CA CYS A 42 7.92 -9.59 4.00
C CYS A 42 6.80 -9.53 5.07
N GLY A 43 6.40 -10.68 5.62
CA GLY A 43 5.41 -10.74 6.70
C GLY A 43 3.94 -10.92 6.25
N LEU A 44 3.67 -11.08 4.94
CA LEU A 44 2.32 -11.40 4.48
C LEU A 44 2.00 -12.88 4.69
N SER A 45 0.80 -13.18 5.15
CA SER A 45 0.24 -14.54 5.15
C SER A 45 -0.02 -15.02 3.72
N LEU A 46 -0.22 -16.34 3.55
CA LEU A 46 -0.54 -16.92 2.25
C LEU A 46 -1.78 -16.28 1.59
N ALA A 47 -2.83 -16.01 2.38
CA ALA A 47 -4.04 -15.37 1.90
C ALA A 47 -3.77 -13.91 1.46
N GLN A 48 -2.99 -13.16 2.24
CA GLN A 48 -2.60 -11.79 1.91
C GLN A 48 -1.72 -11.73 0.67
N SER A 49 -0.73 -12.63 0.54
CA SER A 49 0.14 -12.73 -0.64
C SER A 49 -0.67 -13.07 -1.89
N LYS A 50 -1.64 -13.99 -1.79
CA LYS A 50 -2.55 -14.30 -2.90
C LYS A 50 -3.38 -13.07 -3.28
N HIS A 51 -3.94 -12.37 -2.29
CA HIS A 51 -4.76 -11.17 -2.53
C HIS A 51 -3.94 -10.08 -3.22
N PHE A 52 -2.76 -9.76 -2.69
CA PHE A 52 -1.82 -8.77 -3.24
C PHE A 52 -1.50 -9.03 -4.73
N LEU A 53 -1.18 -10.27 -5.08
CA LEU A 53 -0.87 -10.66 -6.46
C LEU A 53 -2.12 -10.70 -7.36
N SER A 54 -3.31 -10.93 -6.79
CA SER A 54 -4.57 -11.00 -7.52
C SER A 54 -5.24 -9.64 -7.76
N VAL A 55 -4.71 -8.55 -7.18
CA VAL A 55 -5.25 -7.20 -7.42
C VAL A 55 -5.19 -6.91 -8.93
N ASN A 56 -6.34 -6.50 -9.47
CA ASN A 56 -6.52 -6.30 -10.90
C ASN A 56 -5.65 -5.13 -11.37
N GLN A 57 -4.80 -5.38 -12.39
CA GLN A 57 -3.93 -4.36 -12.96
C GLN A 57 -4.72 -3.17 -13.50
N CYS A 58 -5.92 -3.39 -14.07
CA CYS A 58 -6.75 -2.30 -14.57
C CYS A 58 -7.18 -1.32 -13.46
N GLU A 59 -7.43 -1.81 -12.23
CA GLU A 59 -7.76 -0.94 -11.09
C GLU A 59 -6.54 -0.14 -10.62
N ILE A 60 -5.35 -0.76 -10.65
CA ILE A 60 -4.08 -0.10 -10.35
C ILE A 60 -3.83 1.02 -11.36
N ASP A 61 -3.89 0.70 -12.65
CA ASP A 61 -3.60 1.65 -13.73
C ASP A 61 -4.58 2.83 -13.71
N ALA A 62 -5.88 2.57 -13.49
CA ALA A 62 -6.87 3.63 -13.33
C ALA A 62 -6.60 4.52 -12.11
N THR A 63 -6.14 3.94 -11.00
CA THR A 63 -5.77 4.70 -9.81
C THR A 63 -4.49 5.53 -10.03
N LEU A 64 -3.51 4.98 -10.75
CA LEU A 64 -2.30 5.71 -11.14
C LEU A 64 -2.64 6.89 -12.07
N GLN A 65 -3.52 6.70 -13.05
CA GLN A 65 -4.03 7.80 -13.89
C GLN A 65 -4.79 8.85 -13.10
N TRP A 66 -5.54 8.45 -12.07
CA TRP A 66 -6.20 9.39 -11.18
C TRP A 66 -5.19 10.22 -10.36
N LEU A 67 -4.10 9.60 -9.91
CA LEU A 67 -2.99 10.28 -9.20
C LEU A 67 -2.22 11.28 -10.07
N GLU A 68 -2.36 11.23 -11.39
CA GLU A 68 -1.78 12.23 -12.30
C GLU A 68 -2.61 13.52 -12.37
N ARG A 69 -3.84 13.51 -11.86
CA ARG A 69 -4.70 14.69 -11.82
C ARG A 69 -4.21 15.69 -10.77
N PRO A 70 -4.44 16.99 -10.96
CA PRO A 70 -4.13 17.98 -9.93
C PRO A 70 -4.88 17.65 -8.64
N ASN A 71 -4.24 17.95 -7.51
CA ASN A 71 -4.78 17.81 -6.16
C ASN A 71 -5.19 16.37 -5.81
N CYS A 72 -4.63 15.35 -6.48
CA CYS A 72 -4.83 13.94 -6.17
C CYS A 72 -3.52 13.34 -5.65
N TYR A 73 -3.54 12.80 -4.43
CA TYR A 73 -2.33 12.37 -3.72
C TYR A 73 -2.46 10.96 -3.18
N LEU A 74 -1.34 10.25 -3.16
CA LEU A 74 -1.15 9.04 -2.37
C LEU A 74 -0.29 9.42 -1.16
N LEU A 75 -0.90 9.40 0.03
CA LEU A 75 -0.20 9.65 1.30
C LEU A 75 0.01 8.32 2.02
N THR A 76 1.25 7.88 2.13
CA THR A 76 1.65 6.74 2.97
C THR A 76 1.60 7.13 4.43
N ALA A 77 1.48 6.15 5.34
CA ALA A 77 1.52 6.40 6.79
C ALA A 77 2.88 6.93 7.31
N GLU A 78 3.87 7.07 6.42
CA GLU A 78 5.17 7.67 6.68
C GLU A 78 5.29 9.10 6.14
N ASP A 79 4.31 9.56 5.34
CA ASP A 79 4.32 10.91 4.81
C ASP A 79 4.05 11.94 5.92
N PRO A 80 4.77 13.09 5.93
CA PRO A 80 4.55 14.14 6.92
C PRO A 80 3.12 14.72 6.92
N LEU A 81 2.41 14.60 5.80
CA LEU A 81 1.03 15.05 5.62
C LEU A 81 -0.02 14.00 6.04
N TYR A 82 0.41 12.79 6.44
CA TYR A 82 -0.53 11.78 6.93
C TYR A 82 -1.18 12.26 8.24
N PRO A 83 -2.51 12.20 8.38
CA PRO A 83 -3.18 12.76 9.56
C PRO A 83 -2.70 12.11 10.87
N PRO A 84 -2.13 12.87 11.82
CA PRO A 84 -1.54 12.30 13.04
C PRO A 84 -2.58 11.63 13.94
N GLN A 85 -3.81 12.15 13.94
CA GLN A 85 -4.94 11.55 14.68
C GLN A 85 -5.32 10.18 14.10
N LEU A 86 -5.26 10.01 12.78
CA LEU A 86 -5.50 8.72 12.15
C LEU A 86 -4.35 7.76 12.44
N ARG A 87 -3.10 8.24 12.47
CA ARG A 87 -1.92 7.42 12.79
C ARG A 87 -1.92 6.90 14.23
N ALA A 88 -2.68 7.54 15.12
CA ALA A 88 -2.74 7.21 16.54
C ALA A 88 -3.67 6.03 16.88
N ILE A 89 -4.51 5.56 15.95
CA ILE A 89 -5.34 4.37 16.18
C ILE A 89 -4.54 3.08 15.93
N VAL A 90 -4.95 1.95 16.50
CA VAL A 90 -4.22 0.67 16.36
C VAL A 90 -4.18 0.19 14.91
N ASP A 91 -5.32 0.23 14.22
CA ASP A 91 -5.49 -0.30 12.87
C ASP A 91 -5.53 0.82 11.80
N PHE A 92 -4.60 1.77 11.89
CA PHE A 92 -4.53 2.85 10.90
C PHE A 92 -4.24 2.29 9.48
N PRO A 93 -4.82 2.89 8.42
CA PRO A 93 -4.55 2.45 7.06
C PRO A 93 -3.12 2.79 6.63
N CYS A 94 -2.49 1.89 5.87
CA CYS A 94 -1.09 2.03 5.48
C CYS A 94 -0.84 3.19 4.49
N ALA A 95 -1.85 3.55 3.71
CA ALA A 95 -1.85 4.71 2.82
C ALA A 95 -3.28 5.23 2.60
N LEU A 96 -3.37 6.47 2.11
CA LEU A 96 -4.61 7.19 1.79
C LEU A 96 -4.55 7.71 0.36
N LEU A 97 -5.68 7.64 -0.33
CA LEU A 97 -5.92 8.40 -1.57
C LEU A 97 -6.71 9.65 -1.20
N VAL A 98 -6.12 10.81 -1.44
CA VAL A 98 -6.67 12.12 -1.04
C VAL A 98 -6.92 12.97 -2.27
N CYS A 99 -8.05 13.66 -2.31
CA CYS A 99 -8.38 14.63 -3.34
C CYS A 99 -8.80 15.95 -2.70
N GLY A 100 -8.13 17.04 -3.07
CA GLY A 100 -8.36 18.36 -2.51
C GLY A 100 -7.09 18.97 -1.93
N ASP A 101 -7.26 20.17 -1.39
CA ASP A 101 -6.23 20.98 -0.73
C ASP A 101 -6.40 20.93 0.80
#